data_AF-A0A962N7I8-F1
#
_entry.id   AF-A0A962N7I8-F1
#
_cell.length_a   1.000
_cell.length_b   1.000
_cell.length_c   1.000
_cell.angle_alpha   90.00
_cell.angle_beta   90.00
_cell.angle_gamma   90.00
#
_symmetry.space_group_name_H-M   'P 1'
#
loop_
_entity.id
_entity.type
_entity.pdbx_description
1 polymer ?
#
loop_
_entity_poly.entity_id
_entity_poly.type
_entity_poly.pdbx_seq_one_letter_code
_entity_poly.pdbx_strand_id
1 'polypeptide(L)'
;MDSLTSARYSYDLRGALTSEEVTFGTGAASFTKKIERTYEANGLLKSLAYPDTLGTSQFIYNGNNQLAEYRLPSPGGNGGALVYQYDWNSVTQITMPGGVRREVTFDGLRRPIRIRLEGQQDTVLLDHQYTYLGAGLIQSKSSLDGIYQYDYDALGRVTKVLPPPPVVQSTENPQGLPIEEYTYDVFHNRLTSRHQPGPWLYNQDNELIEWGTNDDRRTLSYNDNGSVTLVESSDPNVPTRLYDYDTEGRMKSMREGASTTAEFSYNFMGQRISRRDSVGTTWFLYSQEGLIGEYDEQGNPIRLYGWLPGHKWGTDPVWQKDAGGFHLVHSDLESFPVLMTAATTGEKTWEARYTNFGDASAVGSWASDVRLRFPGQWIDGHIIQNGHREYDPETGRYLSQDPLGDRRNSYVYANQSPSNVTDSLGLVGLPRDGGTPLDWYLVQVFEENSHNKGDTIEVPERYCSYYMTEKMKRFARLAKERMEKDLDAGHSTAVAECSLLKFWTLAGERELNEHEVFALKNGFDGLIAHCTTVRTSSCCCGTSICAFSLRREDEFKDPLDHFPEGGPGEYEDRYNYVSLVKLDGGASTFLQRNWFRFTIECPTNLSWSKTSCK
;
A
#
# COMPACT_ATOMS: atom_id res chain seq x y z
N MET A 1 17.12 11.88 -0.73
CA MET A 1 17.69 10.52 -0.87
C MET A 1 18.83 10.37 0.13
N ASP A 2 18.83 9.29 0.89
CA ASP A 2 19.91 8.96 1.81
C ASP A 2 21.18 8.57 1.04
N SER A 3 22.34 9.11 1.42
CA SER A 3 23.65 8.71 0.89
C SER A 3 24.25 7.51 1.61
N LEU A 4 23.54 6.95 2.61
CA LEU A 4 24.03 5.91 3.51
C LEU A 4 23.63 4.48 3.11
N THR A 5 22.82 4.28 2.07
CA THR A 5 22.41 2.93 1.66
C THR A 5 22.44 2.72 0.16
N SER A 6 22.64 1.47 -0.25
CA SER A 6 22.53 1.05 -1.65
C SER A 6 21.92 -0.35 -1.73
N ALA A 7 21.27 -0.66 -2.84
CA ALA A 7 20.64 -1.96 -3.06
C ALA A 7 20.91 -2.48 -4.48
N ARG A 8 21.07 -3.80 -4.61
CA ARG A 8 21.16 -4.51 -5.89
C ARG A 8 20.08 -5.59 -5.94
N TYR A 9 19.33 -5.59 -7.04
CA TYR A 9 18.26 -6.55 -7.30
C TYR A 9 18.67 -7.47 -8.45
N SER A 10 18.36 -8.75 -8.34
CA SER A 10 18.59 -9.75 -9.39
C SER A 10 17.28 -10.44 -9.74
N TYR A 11 17.01 -10.62 -11.03
CA TYR A 11 15.79 -11.21 -11.54
C TYR A 11 16.10 -12.45 -12.39
N ASP A 12 15.19 -13.42 -12.40
CA ASP A 12 15.26 -14.54 -13.35
C ASP A 12 14.77 -14.13 -14.75
N LEU A 13 14.85 -15.05 -15.72
CA LEU A 13 14.39 -14.80 -17.09
C LEU A 13 12.88 -14.58 -17.22
N ARG A 14 12.09 -14.84 -16.17
CA ARG A 14 10.65 -14.58 -16.10
C ARG A 14 10.33 -13.25 -15.41
N GLY A 15 11.36 -12.49 -14.99
CA GLY A 15 11.20 -11.24 -14.26
C GLY A 15 10.94 -11.42 -12.77
N ALA A 16 11.04 -12.64 -12.21
CA ALA A 16 10.85 -12.88 -10.79
C ALA A 16 12.09 -12.47 -9.99
N LEU A 17 11.89 -11.79 -8.85
CA LEU A 17 12.97 -11.27 -8.01
C LEU A 17 13.70 -12.39 -7.24
N THR A 18 14.89 -12.76 -7.70
CA THR A 18 15.67 -13.89 -7.14
C THR A 18 16.62 -13.49 -6.02
N SER A 19 17.09 -12.25 -5.99
CA SER A 19 17.95 -11.79 -4.90
C SER A 19 17.87 -10.28 -4.70
N GLU A 20 17.97 -9.89 -3.42
CA GLU A 20 18.11 -8.51 -2.97
C GLU A 20 19.33 -8.42 -2.07
N GLU A 21 20.25 -7.52 -2.42
CA GLU A 21 21.44 -7.26 -1.62
C GLU A 21 21.43 -5.79 -1.21
N VAL A 22 21.22 -5.53 0.07
CA VAL A 22 21.12 -4.19 0.65
C VAL A 22 22.34 -3.92 1.50
N THR A 23 23.07 -2.85 1.19
CA THR A 23 24.22 -2.39 1.96
C THR A 23 23.81 -1.15 2.77
N PHE A 24 24.02 -1.25 4.08
CA PHE A 24 23.76 -0.19 5.04
C PHE A 24 25.07 0.47 5.48
N GLY A 25 25.03 1.77 5.79
CA GLY A 25 26.19 2.53 6.21
C GLY A 25 27.16 2.90 5.08
N THR A 26 28.27 3.55 5.44
CA THR A 26 29.32 3.97 4.48
C THR A 26 30.71 3.60 4.97
N GLY A 27 31.63 3.41 4.02
CA GLY A 27 33.03 3.11 4.32
C GLY A 27 33.21 1.83 5.14
N ALA A 28 34.11 1.88 6.13
CA ALA A 28 34.46 0.72 6.95
C ALA A 28 33.35 0.27 7.92
N ALA A 29 32.33 1.11 8.16
CA ALA A 29 31.18 0.79 9.00
C ALA A 29 30.00 0.23 8.20
N SER A 30 30.18 0.01 6.89
CA SER A 30 29.12 -0.57 6.06
C SER A 30 29.01 -2.08 6.24
N PHE A 31 27.79 -2.60 6.18
CA PHE A 31 27.52 -4.02 6.18
C PHE A 31 26.41 -4.35 5.18
N THR A 32 26.43 -5.56 4.65
CA THR A 32 25.54 -5.98 3.57
C THR A 32 24.66 -7.14 4.04
N LYS A 33 23.37 -7.05 3.72
CA LYS A 33 22.39 -8.11 3.95
C LYS A 33 21.87 -8.59 2.62
N LYS A 34 21.87 -9.91 2.43
CA LYS A 34 21.43 -10.56 1.21
C LYS A 34 20.25 -11.47 1.50
N ILE A 35 19.22 -11.32 0.68
CA ILE A 35 18.02 -12.15 0.63
C ILE A 35 18.04 -12.90 -0.69
N GLU A 36 17.68 -14.17 -0.68
CA GLU A 36 17.56 -14.97 -1.90
C GLU A 36 16.22 -15.71 -1.95
N ARG A 37 15.64 -15.77 -3.14
CA ARG A 37 14.36 -16.41 -3.41
C ARG A 37 14.51 -17.45 -4.50
N THR A 38 13.74 -18.52 -4.35
CA THR A 38 13.48 -19.43 -5.46
C THR A 38 11.97 -19.55 -5.63
N TYR A 39 11.57 -19.86 -6.86
CA TYR A 39 10.17 -19.94 -7.24
C TYR A 39 9.87 -21.30 -7.87
N GLU A 40 8.66 -21.77 -7.68
CA GLU A 40 8.13 -22.90 -8.44
C GLU A 40 7.92 -22.51 -9.92
N ALA A 41 7.68 -23.52 -10.76
CA ALA A 41 7.44 -23.30 -12.19
C ALA A 41 6.23 -22.38 -12.45
N ASN A 42 5.22 -22.43 -11.57
CA ASN A 42 4.00 -21.61 -11.60
C ASN A 42 4.18 -20.20 -10.99
N GLY A 43 5.38 -19.82 -10.56
CA GLY A 43 5.69 -18.50 -10.01
C GLY A 43 5.45 -18.35 -8.51
N LEU A 44 4.96 -19.37 -7.80
CA LEU A 44 4.82 -19.31 -6.35
C LEU A 44 6.18 -19.33 -5.66
N LEU A 45 6.32 -18.55 -4.57
CA LEU A 45 7.55 -18.50 -3.79
C LEU A 45 7.82 -19.86 -3.16
N LYS A 46 8.96 -20.48 -3.49
CA LYS A 46 9.35 -21.82 -3.01
C LYS A 46 10.23 -21.75 -1.77
N SER A 47 11.18 -20.82 -1.75
CA SER A 47 12.07 -20.66 -0.61
C SER A 47 12.51 -19.21 -0.46
N LEU A 48 12.75 -18.80 0.79
CA LEU A 48 13.31 -17.50 1.14
C LEU A 48 14.51 -17.70 2.07
N ALA A 49 15.72 -17.42 1.57
CA ALA A 49 16.93 -17.41 2.37
C ALA A 49 17.10 -16.05 3.03
N TYR A 50 17.14 -16.06 4.36
CA TYR A 50 17.34 -14.88 5.17
C TYR A 50 18.84 -14.56 5.28
N PRO A 51 19.20 -13.29 5.53
CA PRO A 51 20.58 -12.93 5.80
C PRO A 51 21.18 -13.67 7.00
N ASP A 52 22.51 -13.60 7.09
CA ASP A 52 23.30 -14.15 8.19
C ASP A 52 23.14 -15.67 8.33
N THR A 53 23.13 -16.18 9.57
CA THR A 53 23.13 -17.61 9.88
C THR A 53 21.73 -18.19 10.11
N LEU A 54 20.66 -17.41 9.88
CA LEU A 54 19.28 -17.86 10.13
C LEU A 54 18.90 -19.04 9.22
N GLY A 55 19.35 -18.99 7.96
CA GLY A 55 19.09 -20.02 6.95
C GLY A 55 17.83 -19.72 6.14
N THR A 56 17.14 -20.79 5.72
CA THR A 56 16.15 -20.71 4.64
C THR A 56 14.78 -21.18 5.10
N SER A 57 13.74 -20.40 4.81
CA SER A 57 12.35 -20.82 4.90
C SER A 57 11.93 -21.59 3.64
N GLN A 58 11.09 -22.61 3.80
CA GLN A 58 10.55 -23.40 2.70
C GLN A 58 9.03 -23.28 2.68
N PHE A 59 8.47 -23.13 1.48
CA PHE A 59 7.04 -23.04 1.22
C PHE A 59 6.64 -24.16 0.28
N ILE A 60 5.75 -25.03 0.74
CA ILE A 60 5.33 -26.23 0.02
C ILE A 60 3.85 -26.09 -0.30
N TYR A 61 3.48 -26.33 -1.55
CA TYR A 61 2.12 -26.15 -2.05
C TYR A 61 1.47 -27.50 -2.36
N ASN A 62 0.15 -27.59 -2.16
CA ASN A 62 -0.64 -28.75 -2.57
C ASN A 62 -0.94 -28.74 -4.08
N GLY A 63 -1.61 -29.79 -4.59
CA GLY A 63 -1.98 -29.89 -6.00
C GLY A 63 -2.93 -28.80 -6.52
N ASN A 64 -3.54 -28.01 -5.63
CA ASN A 64 -4.38 -26.86 -5.96
C ASN A 64 -3.62 -25.52 -5.87
N ASN A 65 -2.27 -25.55 -5.79
CA ASN A 65 -1.43 -24.36 -5.66
C ASN A 65 -1.67 -23.56 -4.36
N GLN A 66 -2.17 -24.20 -3.31
CA GLN A 66 -2.38 -23.58 -1.99
C GLN A 66 -1.23 -23.97 -1.06
N LEU A 67 -0.80 -23.04 -0.20
CA LEU A 67 0.31 -23.26 0.74
C LEU A 67 -0.06 -24.37 1.72
N ALA A 68 0.50 -25.56 1.55
CA ALA A 68 0.25 -26.70 2.45
C ALA A 68 1.14 -26.63 3.69
N GLU A 69 2.38 -26.16 3.54
CA GLU A 69 3.34 -26.10 4.64
C GLU A 69 4.28 -24.90 4.50
N TYR A 70 4.51 -24.21 5.62
CA TYR A 70 5.55 -23.20 5.80
C TYR A 70 6.53 -23.70 6.86
N ARG A 71 7.78 -23.97 6.47
CA ARG A 71 8.87 -24.23 7.42
C ARG A 71 9.57 -22.95 7.84
N LEU A 72 9.69 -22.77 9.16
CA LEU A 72 10.51 -21.73 9.77
C LEU A 72 11.96 -21.80 9.23
N PRO A 73 12.67 -20.66 9.18
CA PRO A 73 14.01 -20.65 8.61
C PRO A 73 14.97 -21.43 9.51
N SER A 74 15.80 -22.25 8.86
CA SER A 74 16.87 -23.00 9.52
C SER A 74 18.00 -23.28 8.53
N PRO A 75 19.22 -23.56 9.02
CA PRO A 75 20.27 -24.14 8.20
C PRO A 75 19.77 -25.45 7.55
N GLY A 76 19.70 -25.49 6.23
CA GLY A 76 19.21 -26.64 5.46
C GLY A 76 17.69 -26.68 5.22
N GLY A 77 16.92 -25.68 5.67
CA GLY A 77 15.52 -25.51 5.26
C GLY A 77 14.51 -26.45 5.94
N ASN A 78 14.86 -27.09 7.04
CA ASN A 78 14.04 -28.10 7.72
C ASN A 78 13.56 -27.63 9.11
N GLY A 79 13.24 -26.35 9.25
CA GLY A 79 12.75 -25.78 10.52
C GLY A 79 11.37 -26.30 10.89
N GLY A 80 10.88 -25.88 12.06
CA GLY A 80 9.53 -26.22 12.52
C GLY A 80 8.49 -25.87 11.46
N ALA A 81 7.53 -26.76 11.23
CA ALA A 81 6.55 -26.64 10.16
C ALA A 81 5.21 -26.12 10.67
N LEU A 82 4.67 -25.11 9.98
CA LEU A 82 3.27 -24.73 10.05
C LEU A 82 2.54 -25.43 8.92
N VAL A 83 1.57 -26.29 9.25
CA VAL A 83 0.83 -27.11 8.29
C VAL A 83 -0.59 -26.58 8.17
N TYR A 84 -1.00 -26.24 6.95
CA TYR A 84 -2.27 -25.59 6.65
C TYR A 84 -3.27 -26.61 6.10
N GLN A 85 -4.49 -26.53 6.60
CA GLN A 85 -5.64 -27.26 6.07
C GLN A 85 -6.66 -26.28 5.53
N TYR A 86 -7.31 -26.69 4.45
CA TYR A 86 -8.23 -25.85 3.70
C TYR A 86 -9.60 -26.51 3.60
N ASP A 87 -10.62 -25.66 3.63
CA ASP A 87 -11.88 -25.94 2.96
C ASP A 87 -12.03 -24.96 1.79
N TRP A 88 -12.03 -25.52 0.58
CA TRP A 88 -11.92 -24.78 -0.67
C TRP A 88 -10.67 -23.89 -0.66
N ASN A 89 -10.81 -22.56 -0.65
CA ASN A 89 -9.71 -21.60 -0.63
C ASN A 89 -9.48 -20.95 0.74
N SER A 90 -10.23 -21.37 1.77
CA SER A 90 -10.16 -20.81 3.11
C SER A 90 -9.36 -21.73 4.03
N VAL A 91 -8.34 -21.17 4.70
CA VAL A 91 -7.59 -21.90 5.74
C VAL A 91 -8.53 -22.14 6.92
N THR A 92 -8.79 -23.40 7.24
CA THR A 92 -9.65 -23.81 8.36
C THR A 92 -8.85 -24.24 9.58
N GLN A 93 -7.61 -24.71 9.39
CA GLN A 93 -6.73 -25.10 10.48
C GLN A 93 -5.27 -24.86 10.14
N ILE A 94 -4.48 -24.47 11.14
CA ILE A 94 -3.02 -24.40 11.07
C ILE A 94 -2.47 -25.17 12.27
N THR A 95 -1.68 -26.21 12.04
CA THR A 95 -0.91 -26.90 13.09
C THR A 95 0.50 -26.36 13.09
N MET A 96 1.03 -25.99 14.25
CA MET A 96 2.29 -25.26 14.37
C MET A 96 3.24 -25.93 15.37
N PRO A 97 4.54 -25.59 15.33
CA PRO A 97 5.51 -26.04 16.33
C PRO A 97 5.09 -25.70 17.77
N GLY A 98 5.58 -26.46 18.74
CA GLY A 98 5.21 -26.29 20.15
C GLY A 98 3.84 -26.89 20.52
N GLY A 99 3.18 -27.58 19.59
CA GLY A 99 1.87 -28.19 19.81
C GLY A 99 0.70 -27.20 19.72
N VAL A 100 0.92 -26.06 19.08
CA VAL A 100 -0.09 -25.01 18.92
C VAL A 100 -0.97 -25.30 17.69
N ARG A 101 -2.29 -25.14 17.83
CA ARG A 101 -3.28 -25.34 16.77
C ARG A 101 -4.19 -24.13 16.66
N ARG A 102 -4.31 -23.56 15.46
CA ARG A 102 -5.26 -22.49 15.15
C ARG A 102 -6.37 -23.04 14.28
N GLU A 103 -7.61 -22.73 14.62
CA GLU A 103 -8.81 -23.13 13.88
C GLU A 103 -9.63 -21.90 13.52
N VAL A 104 -10.15 -21.89 12.29
CA VAL A 104 -11.00 -20.83 11.76
C VAL A 104 -12.30 -21.45 11.26
N THR A 105 -13.41 -20.97 11.80
CA THR A 105 -14.76 -21.34 11.34
C THR A 105 -15.35 -20.20 10.54
N PHE A 106 -16.08 -20.52 9.48
CA PHE A 106 -16.68 -19.56 8.56
C PHE A 106 -18.20 -19.67 8.53
N ASP A 107 -18.89 -18.57 8.21
CA ASP A 107 -20.31 -18.61 7.85
C ASP A 107 -20.53 -19.03 6.37
N GLY A 108 -21.79 -19.07 5.94
CA GLY A 108 -22.15 -19.42 4.56
C GLY A 108 -21.68 -18.41 3.50
N LEU A 109 -21.24 -17.21 3.90
CA LEU A 109 -20.65 -16.19 3.03
C LEU A 109 -19.10 -16.25 3.04
N ARG A 110 -18.51 -17.28 3.67
CA ARG A 110 -17.06 -17.46 3.86
C ARG A 110 -16.41 -16.34 4.69
N ARG A 111 -17.16 -15.68 5.58
CA ARG A 111 -16.60 -14.75 6.56
C ARG A 111 -16.21 -15.51 7.84
N PRO A 112 -15.04 -15.25 8.46
CA PRO A 112 -14.65 -15.98 9.65
C PRO A 112 -15.52 -15.60 10.87
N ILE A 113 -16.26 -16.54 11.43
CA ILE A 113 -17.10 -16.35 12.62
C ILE A 113 -16.44 -16.83 13.90
N ARG A 114 -15.34 -17.58 13.81
CA ARG A 114 -14.55 -17.98 14.98
C ARG A 114 -13.08 -18.15 14.63
N ILE A 115 -12.21 -17.66 15.48
CA ILE A 115 -10.77 -17.95 15.49
C ILE A 115 -10.46 -18.53 16.87
N ARG A 116 -9.99 -19.77 16.91
CA ARG A 116 -9.63 -20.46 18.16
C ARG A 116 -8.17 -20.89 18.09
N LEU A 117 -7.43 -20.65 19.17
CA LEU A 117 -6.04 -21.05 19.32
C LEU A 117 -5.91 -21.93 20.57
N GLU A 118 -5.33 -23.10 20.39
CA GLU A 118 -5.07 -24.06 21.44
C GLU A 118 -3.57 -24.35 21.52
N GLY A 119 -3.05 -24.38 22.74
CA GLY A 119 -1.69 -24.82 23.04
C GLY A 119 -1.64 -26.31 23.38
N GLN A 120 -0.59 -26.69 24.12
CA GLN A 120 -0.46 -28.07 24.59
C GLN A 120 -1.64 -28.51 25.46
N GLN A 121 -1.96 -29.80 25.38
CA GLN A 121 -3.07 -30.42 26.14
C GLN A 121 -4.42 -29.72 25.89
N ASP A 122 -4.63 -29.18 24.69
CA ASP A 122 -5.83 -28.45 24.27
C ASP A 122 -6.17 -27.24 25.18
N THR A 123 -5.14 -26.63 25.78
CA THR A 123 -5.31 -25.40 26.56
C THR A 123 -5.73 -24.26 25.63
N VAL A 124 -6.90 -23.66 25.85
CA VAL A 124 -7.38 -22.54 25.03
C VAL A 124 -6.57 -21.28 25.36
N LEU A 125 -5.84 -20.79 24.37
CA LEU A 125 -5.03 -19.58 24.47
C LEU A 125 -5.78 -18.34 23.94
N LEU A 126 -6.64 -18.53 22.94
CA LEU A 126 -7.49 -17.50 22.33
C LEU A 126 -8.77 -18.16 21.78
N ASP A 127 -9.91 -17.51 21.94
CA ASP A 127 -11.18 -17.97 21.35
C ASP A 127 -12.03 -16.74 21.04
N HIS A 128 -11.90 -16.21 19.82
CA HIS A 128 -12.65 -15.07 19.33
C HIS A 128 -13.82 -15.53 18.47
N GLN A 129 -15.03 -15.09 18.77
CA GLN A 129 -16.24 -15.38 17.99
C GLN A 129 -16.92 -14.08 17.55
N TYR A 130 -17.27 -13.99 16.28
CA TYR A 130 -17.78 -12.78 15.67
C TYR A 130 -19.22 -12.94 15.23
N THR A 131 -19.96 -11.85 15.36
CA THR A 131 -21.25 -11.66 14.71
C THR A 131 -21.16 -10.43 13.81
N TYR A 132 -21.96 -10.41 12.74
CA TYR A 132 -21.90 -9.38 11.74
C TYR A 132 -23.28 -8.74 11.53
N LEU A 133 -23.29 -7.44 11.28
CA LEU A 133 -24.44 -6.73 10.72
C LEU A 133 -24.61 -7.10 9.23
N GLY A 134 -25.78 -6.74 8.66
CA GLY A 134 -26.10 -7.03 7.26
C GLY A 134 -25.14 -6.45 6.22
N ALA A 135 -24.33 -5.45 6.59
CA ALA A 135 -23.30 -4.83 5.74
C ALA A 135 -21.90 -5.48 5.88
N GLY A 136 -21.76 -6.56 6.65
CA GLY A 136 -20.46 -7.20 6.91
C GLY A 136 -19.62 -6.55 8.00
N LEU A 137 -20.14 -5.52 8.67
CA LEU A 137 -19.51 -4.88 9.82
C LEU A 137 -19.60 -5.79 11.06
N ILE A 138 -18.53 -5.88 11.83
CA ILE A 138 -18.48 -6.66 13.08
C ILE A 138 -19.46 -6.05 14.09
N GLN A 139 -20.49 -6.78 14.52
CA GLN A 139 -21.42 -6.32 15.55
C GLN A 139 -20.88 -6.57 16.96
N SER A 140 -20.30 -7.76 17.18
CA SER A 140 -19.69 -8.12 18.44
C SER A 140 -18.58 -9.13 18.27
N LYS A 141 -17.63 -9.11 19.21
CA LYS A 141 -16.55 -10.09 19.36
C LYS A 141 -16.60 -10.67 20.78
N SER A 142 -16.95 -11.94 20.92
CA SER A 142 -16.79 -12.67 22.19
C SER A 142 -15.37 -13.20 22.28
N SER A 143 -14.66 -12.91 23.37
CA SER A 143 -13.33 -13.44 23.69
C SER A 143 -13.29 -14.08 25.08
N LEU A 144 -12.10 -14.54 25.51
CA LEU A 144 -11.87 -15.01 26.88
C LEU A 144 -12.05 -13.90 27.93
N ASP A 145 -11.91 -12.63 27.53
CA ASP A 145 -12.13 -11.46 28.38
C ASP A 145 -13.62 -11.07 28.51
N GLY A 146 -14.48 -11.62 27.64
CA GLY A 146 -15.91 -11.30 27.55
C GLY A 146 -16.31 -10.76 26.17
N ILE A 147 -17.46 -10.08 26.10
CA ILE A 147 -18.03 -9.60 24.83
C ILE A 147 -17.68 -8.13 24.60
N TYR A 148 -17.09 -7.85 23.44
CA TYR A 148 -16.91 -6.52 22.86
C TYR A 148 -18.09 -6.21 21.95
N GLN A 149 -18.63 -5.00 22.03
CA GLN A 149 -19.73 -4.55 21.17
C GLN A 149 -19.32 -3.34 20.35
N TYR A 150 -19.80 -3.30 19.10
CA TYR A 150 -19.48 -2.26 18.13
C TYR A 150 -20.76 -1.68 17.55
N ASP A 151 -20.89 -0.36 17.59
CA ASP A 151 -21.95 0.37 16.90
C ASP A 151 -21.36 1.22 15.77
N TYR A 152 -22.17 1.44 14.74
CA TYR A 152 -21.80 2.20 13.56
C TYR A 152 -22.88 3.19 13.17
N ASP A 153 -22.49 4.25 12.48
CA ASP A 153 -23.43 5.09 11.76
C ASP A 153 -23.78 4.54 10.37
N ALA A 154 -24.64 5.26 9.64
CA ALA A 154 -25.08 4.86 8.30
C ALA A 154 -23.97 4.83 7.23
N LEU A 155 -22.80 5.41 7.50
CA LEU A 155 -21.63 5.37 6.62
C LEU A 155 -20.65 4.26 7.01
N GLY A 156 -20.96 3.46 8.04
CA GLY A 156 -20.11 2.37 8.52
C GLY A 156 -18.93 2.83 9.38
N ARG A 157 -18.95 4.08 9.87
CA ARG A 157 -17.95 4.61 10.81
C ARG A 157 -18.27 4.13 12.21
N VAL A 158 -17.26 3.76 12.98
CA VAL A 158 -17.43 3.25 14.36
C VAL A 158 -17.91 4.38 15.27
N THR A 159 -19.11 4.28 15.81
CA THR A 159 -19.64 5.27 16.77
C THR A 159 -19.47 4.85 18.21
N LYS A 160 -19.29 3.55 18.47
CA LYS A 160 -19.08 3.03 19.83
C LYS A 160 -18.30 1.73 19.80
N VAL A 161 -17.37 1.58 20.74
CA VAL A 161 -16.76 0.31 21.12
C VAL A 161 -16.86 0.15 22.64
N LEU A 162 -17.51 -0.93 23.06
CA LEU A 162 -17.68 -1.26 24.48
C LEU A 162 -16.89 -2.52 24.81
N PRO A 163 -15.76 -2.41 25.52
CA PRO A 163 -15.04 -3.56 26.07
C PRO A 163 -15.85 -4.26 27.18
N PRO A 164 -15.60 -5.55 27.46
CA PRO A 164 -16.26 -6.25 28.55
C PRO A 164 -15.81 -5.75 29.94
N PRO A 165 -16.67 -5.81 30.97
CA PRO A 165 -16.38 -5.21 32.28
C PRO A 165 -15.02 -5.53 32.92
N PRO A 166 -14.48 -6.78 32.84
CA PRO A 166 -13.19 -7.11 33.44
C PRO A 166 -12.00 -6.35 32.85
N VAL A 167 -12.12 -5.85 31.62
CA VAL A 167 -11.01 -5.19 30.90
C VAL A 167 -11.27 -3.72 30.66
N VAL A 168 -12.41 -3.19 31.09
CA VAL A 168 -12.71 -1.75 31.01
C VAL A 168 -11.78 -0.99 31.95
N GLN A 169 -11.28 0.15 31.47
CA GLN A 169 -10.52 1.09 32.26
C GLN A 169 -11.33 1.58 33.46
N SER A 170 -10.78 1.43 34.65
CA SER A 170 -11.42 1.81 35.91
C SER A 170 -10.37 2.13 36.97
N THR A 171 -10.80 2.58 38.16
CA THR A 171 -9.88 2.77 39.30
C THR A 171 -9.18 1.48 39.70
N GLU A 172 -9.83 0.32 39.53
CA GLU A 172 -9.27 -1.00 39.83
C GLU A 172 -8.42 -1.56 38.68
N ASN A 173 -8.67 -1.10 37.45
CA ASN A 173 -7.92 -1.47 36.25
C ASN A 173 -7.53 -0.21 35.45
N PRO A 174 -6.54 0.58 35.91
CA PRO A 174 -6.19 1.85 35.27
C PRO A 174 -5.59 1.70 33.87
N GLN A 175 -5.07 0.51 33.56
CA GLN A 175 -4.51 0.12 32.25
C GLN A 175 -5.52 -0.66 31.39
N GLY A 176 -6.79 -0.67 31.78
CA GLY A 176 -7.87 -1.26 31.00
C GLY A 176 -8.16 -0.48 29.72
N LEU A 177 -8.95 -1.07 28.83
CA LEU A 177 -9.42 -0.43 27.61
C LEU A 177 -10.49 0.63 27.91
N PRO A 178 -10.42 1.81 27.29
CA PRO A 178 -11.45 2.82 27.44
C PRO A 178 -12.78 2.39 26.83
N ILE A 179 -13.89 2.98 27.30
CA ILE A 179 -15.14 2.98 26.54
C ILE A 179 -15.04 4.05 25.46
N GLU A 180 -15.13 3.64 24.22
CA GLU A 180 -15.00 4.52 23.06
C GLU A 180 -16.38 4.90 22.54
N GLU A 181 -16.68 6.20 22.45
CA GLU A 181 -17.89 6.71 21.81
C GLU A 181 -17.53 7.97 21.01
N TYR A 182 -17.98 8.01 19.75
CA TYR A 182 -17.56 9.00 18.76
C TYR A 182 -18.75 9.57 18.01
N THR A 183 -18.59 10.83 17.60
CA THR A 183 -19.42 11.46 16.58
C THR A 183 -18.50 12.07 15.53
N TYR A 184 -19.05 12.31 14.34
CA TYR A 184 -18.26 12.75 13.20
C TYR A 184 -18.98 13.83 12.40
N ASP A 185 -18.22 14.69 11.74
CA ASP A 185 -18.74 15.60 10.73
C ASP A 185 -18.97 14.90 9.37
N VAL A 186 -19.36 15.67 8.35
CA VAL A 186 -19.58 15.18 6.98
C VAL A 186 -18.29 14.84 6.23
N PHE A 187 -17.13 15.24 6.74
CA PHE A 187 -15.79 14.99 6.21
C PHE A 187 -15.07 13.87 6.97
N HIS A 188 -15.75 13.17 7.89
CA HIS A 188 -15.21 12.09 8.72
C HIS A 188 -14.19 12.55 9.77
N ASN A 189 -14.13 13.84 10.10
CA ASN A 189 -13.43 14.30 11.29
C ASN A 189 -14.22 13.92 12.54
N ARG A 190 -13.52 13.56 13.62
CA ARG A 190 -14.11 13.18 14.90
C ARG A 190 -14.52 14.45 15.66
N LEU A 191 -15.80 14.63 15.98
CA LEU A 191 -16.30 15.79 16.73
C LEU A 191 -16.31 15.59 18.23
N THR A 192 -16.39 14.32 18.68
CA THR A 192 -16.37 13.96 20.10
C THR A 192 -15.61 12.67 20.32
N SER A 193 -14.99 12.53 21.48
CA SER A 193 -14.47 11.27 22.01
C SER A 193 -14.84 11.16 23.48
N ARG A 194 -15.46 10.05 23.91
CA ARG A 194 -15.80 9.83 25.32
C ARG A 194 -14.59 9.69 26.23
N HIS A 195 -13.55 9.00 25.77
CA HIS A 195 -12.36 8.74 26.56
C HIS A 195 -11.28 9.83 26.39
N GLN A 196 -11.47 10.74 25.44
CA GLN A 196 -10.68 11.96 25.27
C GLN A 196 -11.63 13.17 25.22
N PRO A 197 -12.24 13.52 26.37
CA PRO A 197 -13.26 14.56 26.43
C PRO A 197 -12.65 15.93 26.13
N GLY A 198 -13.47 16.80 25.55
CA GLY A 198 -13.06 18.16 25.18
C GLY A 198 -13.47 18.50 23.75
N PRO A 199 -13.17 19.73 23.31
CA PRO A 199 -13.33 20.10 21.90
C PRO A 199 -12.51 19.17 21.00
N TRP A 200 -12.96 19.02 19.75
CA TRP A 200 -12.17 18.46 18.64
C TRP A 200 -12.34 19.43 17.47
N LEU A 201 -11.37 20.33 17.28
CA LEU A 201 -11.48 21.47 16.36
C LEU A 201 -10.64 21.27 15.11
N TYR A 202 -11.23 21.58 13.97
CA TYR A 202 -10.59 21.44 12.68
C TYR A 202 -10.63 22.74 11.90
N ASN A 203 -9.62 22.98 11.07
CA ASN A 203 -9.66 24.06 10.07
C ASN A 203 -10.35 23.60 8.77
N GLN A 204 -10.32 24.46 7.75
CA GLN A 204 -10.97 24.19 6.46
C GLN A 204 -10.33 23.05 5.66
N ASP A 205 -9.06 22.74 5.94
CA ASP A 205 -8.28 21.69 5.28
C ASP A 205 -8.40 20.34 6.02
N ASN A 206 -9.28 20.25 7.04
CA ASN A 206 -9.44 19.12 7.94
C ASN A 206 -8.23 18.86 8.84
N GLU A 207 -7.36 19.83 9.06
CA GLU A 207 -6.27 19.71 10.04
C GLU A 207 -6.85 19.80 11.45
N LEU A 208 -6.48 18.88 12.35
CA LEU A 208 -6.90 18.91 13.75
C LEU A 208 -6.06 19.98 14.46
N ILE A 209 -6.67 21.05 14.92
CA ILE A 209 -5.99 22.20 15.55
C ILE A 209 -5.98 22.09 17.07
N GLU A 210 -7.03 21.51 17.67
CA GLU A 210 -7.14 21.36 19.12
C GLU A 210 -7.97 20.12 19.47
N TRP A 211 -7.54 19.38 20.50
CA TRP A 211 -8.38 18.38 21.14
C TRP A 211 -8.13 18.25 22.65
N GLY A 212 -9.04 17.61 23.38
CA GLY A 212 -8.88 17.34 24.81
C GLY A 212 -9.25 18.52 25.71
N THR A 213 -9.13 18.37 27.03
CA THR A 213 -9.52 19.40 28.01
C THR A 213 -8.54 19.48 29.17
N ASN A 214 -8.50 20.62 29.87
CA ASN A 214 -7.59 20.86 31.00
C ASN A 214 -6.13 20.48 30.65
N ASP A 215 -5.48 19.71 31.51
CA ASP A 215 -4.09 19.24 31.36
C ASP A 215 -3.91 18.25 30.18
N ASP A 216 -5.00 17.59 29.75
CA ASP A 216 -5.03 16.71 28.57
C ASP A 216 -5.28 17.46 27.27
N ARG A 217 -5.54 18.77 27.32
CA ARG A 217 -5.72 19.57 26.10
C ARG A 217 -4.43 19.62 25.30
N ARG A 218 -4.55 19.41 23.99
CA ARG A 218 -3.49 19.46 23.00
C ARG A 218 -3.83 20.46 21.90
N THR A 219 -2.85 21.25 21.47
CA THR A 219 -2.93 22.12 20.28
C THR A 219 -1.90 21.69 19.26
N LEU A 220 -2.25 21.74 17.97
CA LEU A 220 -1.40 21.27 16.88
C LEU A 220 -1.15 22.38 15.87
N SER A 221 0.05 22.41 15.32
CA SER A 221 0.43 23.27 14.19
C SER A 221 0.92 22.44 13.00
N TYR A 222 0.75 22.98 11.80
CA TYR A 222 1.04 22.31 10.54
C TYR A 222 2.00 23.16 9.71
N ASN A 223 2.75 22.52 8.82
CA ASN A 223 3.45 23.22 7.73
C ASN A 223 2.53 23.44 6.52
N ASP A 224 3.00 24.19 5.52
CA ASP A 224 2.24 24.49 4.30
C ASP A 224 1.85 23.24 3.47
N ASN A 225 2.49 22.09 3.73
CA ASN A 225 2.16 20.81 3.10
C ASN A 225 1.16 19.98 3.95
N GLY A 226 0.58 20.57 4.99
CA GLY A 226 -0.38 19.94 5.87
C GLY A 226 0.17 18.79 6.71
N SER A 227 1.46 18.82 7.06
CA SER A 227 2.06 17.89 8.01
C SER A 227 2.20 18.53 9.39
N VAL A 228 1.82 17.81 10.45
CA VAL A 228 1.90 18.27 11.85
C VAL A 228 3.35 18.52 12.21
N THR A 229 3.71 19.75 12.60
CA THR A 229 5.08 20.13 13.00
C THR A 229 5.24 20.28 14.51
N LEU A 230 4.15 20.55 15.23
CA LEU A 230 4.16 20.81 16.66
C LEU A 230 2.86 20.29 17.30
N VAL A 231 2.99 19.64 18.45
CA VAL A 231 1.88 19.33 19.37
C VAL A 231 2.26 19.84 20.75
N GLU A 232 1.45 20.74 21.30
CA GLU A 232 1.66 21.33 22.63
C GLU A 232 0.62 20.84 23.61
N SER A 233 1.05 20.54 24.83
CA SER A 233 0.19 20.22 25.95
C SER A 233 -0.16 21.49 26.73
N SER A 234 -1.37 21.56 27.29
CA SER A 234 -1.71 22.58 28.28
C SER A 234 -1.12 22.29 29.67
N ASP A 235 -0.76 21.04 29.98
CA ASP A 235 0.07 20.72 31.13
C ASP A 235 1.53 21.14 30.87
N PRO A 236 2.08 22.11 31.63
CA PRO A 236 3.45 22.59 31.45
C PRO A 236 4.53 21.53 31.77
N ASN A 237 4.17 20.41 32.40
CA ASN A 237 5.09 19.31 32.70
C ASN A 237 5.21 18.31 31.55
N VAL A 238 4.30 18.35 30.57
CA VAL A 238 4.36 17.49 29.38
C VAL A 238 5.16 18.22 28.30
N PRO A 239 6.28 17.65 27.84
CA PRO A 239 7.10 18.30 26.82
C PRO A 239 6.33 18.45 25.50
N THR A 240 6.60 19.53 24.79
CA THR A 240 6.08 19.73 23.43
C THR A 240 6.65 18.67 22.49
N ARG A 241 5.84 18.14 21.58
CA ARG A 241 6.29 17.20 20.55
C ARG A 241 6.53 17.98 19.27
N LEU A 242 7.72 17.86 18.68
CA LEU A 242 8.06 18.49 17.40
C LEU A 242 8.39 17.43 16.36
N TYR A 243 7.95 17.68 15.14
CA TYR A 243 8.21 16.82 14.00
C TYR A 243 8.76 17.61 12.83
N ASP A 244 9.88 17.13 12.29
CA ASP A 244 10.51 17.70 11.11
C ASP A 244 10.35 16.74 9.94
N TYR A 245 10.11 17.28 8.75
CA TYR A 245 9.89 16.51 7.52
C TYR A 245 11.00 16.78 6.50
N ASP A 246 11.21 15.82 5.61
CA ASP A 246 12.04 15.99 4.43
C ASP A 246 11.29 16.66 3.28
N THR A 247 11.98 16.88 2.15
CA THR A 247 11.41 17.51 0.95
C THR A 247 10.34 16.67 0.25
N GLU A 248 10.23 15.39 0.60
CA GLU A 248 9.19 14.48 0.11
C GLU A 248 8.01 14.35 1.08
N GLY A 249 7.98 15.12 2.18
CA GLY A 249 6.91 15.11 3.16
C GLY A 249 6.92 13.93 4.13
N ARG A 250 8.06 13.23 4.26
CA ARG A 250 8.23 12.11 5.21
C ARG A 250 8.88 12.60 6.49
N MET A 251 8.45 12.09 7.65
CA MET A 251 9.02 12.51 8.93
C MET A 251 10.49 12.10 9.02
N LYS A 252 11.40 13.07 9.15
CA LYS A 252 12.85 12.83 9.29
C LYS A 252 13.36 12.96 10.72
N SER A 253 12.61 13.62 11.60
CA SER A 253 12.98 13.74 13.02
C SER A 253 11.76 13.96 13.91
N MET A 254 11.86 13.42 15.12
CA MET A 254 10.93 13.60 16.23
C MET A 254 11.70 14.12 17.45
N ARG A 255 11.12 15.10 18.15
CA ARG A 255 11.69 15.70 19.35
C ARG A 255 10.64 15.86 20.45
N GLU A 256 11.08 15.72 21.69
CA GLU A 256 10.31 16.07 22.89
C GLU A 256 11.02 17.22 23.62
N GLY A 257 10.39 18.40 23.62
CA GLY A 257 11.01 19.65 24.04
C GLY A 257 12.27 19.93 23.22
N ALA A 258 13.41 20.09 23.88
CA ALA A 258 14.69 20.32 23.22
C ALA A 258 15.42 19.03 22.80
N SER A 259 14.91 17.85 23.18
CA SER A 259 15.60 16.58 23.00
C SER A 259 15.12 15.86 21.75
N THR A 260 16.05 15.51 20.84
CA THR A 260 15.76 14.61 19.72
C THR A 260 15.58 13.19 20.22
N THR A 261 14.40 12.62 19.99
CA THR A 261 14.05 11.25 20.39
C THR A 261 14.30 10.25 19.26
N ALA A 262 14.14 10.67 18.00
CA ALA A 262 14.47 9.86 16.84
C ALA A 262 14.77 10.70 15.59
N GLU A 263 15.64 10.18 14.73
CA GLU A 263 15.89 10.63 13.35
C GLU A 263 15.71 9.47 12.39
N PHE A 264 15.20 9.74 11.18
CA PHE A 264 14.82 8.72 10.21
C PHE A 264 15.39 8.98 8.82
N SER A 265 15.80 7.90 8.16
CA SER A 265 16.10 7.90 6.72
C SER A 265 15.18 6.95 5.97
N TYR A 266 14.99 7.22 4.67
CA TYR A 266 14.11 6.47 3.79
C TYR A 266 14.81 6.08 2.49
N ASN A 267 14.44 4.92 1.93
CA ASN A 267 14.84 4.54 0.59
C ASN A 267 14.01 5.25 -0.49
N PHE A 268 14.30 4.96 -1.76
CA PHE A 268 13.58 5.55 -2.90
C PHE A 268 12.11 5.11 -3.01
N MET A 269 11.75 3.98 -2.40
CA MET A 269 10.37 3.47 -2.32
C MET A 269 9.59 4.11 -1.17
N GLY A 270 10.23 4.95 -0.34
CA GLY A 270 9.59 5.58 0.82
C GLY A 270 9.55 4.71 2.07
N GLN A 271 10.23 3.56 2.08
CA GLN A 271 10.33 2.71 3.27
C GLN A 271 11.40 3.27 4.21
N ARG A 272 11.11 3.28 5.51
CA ARG A 272 12.03 3.75 6.56
C ARG A 272 13.18 2.75 6.71
N ILE A 273 14.40 3.12 6.34
CA ILE A 273 15.59 2.25 6.34
C ILE A 273 16.45 2.42 7.58
N SER A 274 16.32 3.53 8.29
CA SER A 274 17.03 3.74 9.56
C SER A 274 16.20 4.53 10.55
N ARG A 275 16.49 4.28 11.82
CA ARG A 275 16.07 5.06 12.98
C ARG A 275 17.28 5.28 13.86
N ARG A 276 17.63 6.52 14.15
CA ARG A 276 18.70 6.88 15.08
C ARG A 276 18.15 7.61 16.29
N ASP A 277 18.53 7.18 17.48
CA ASP A 277 18.28 7.90 18.73
C ASP A 277 19.59 8.13 19.49
N SER A 278 19.51 8.48 20.78
CA SER A 278 20.68 8.70 21.63
C SER A 278 21.45 7.42 21.98
N VAL A 279 20.84 6.24 21.77
CA VAL A 279 21.45 4.92 22.01
C VAL A 279 22.20 4.45 20.77
N GLY A 280 21.64 4.68 19.58
CA GLY A 280 22.30 4.39 18.32
C GLY A 280 21.33 4.26 17.15
N THR A 281 21.81 3.67 16.06
CA THR A 281 21.06 3.46 14.82
C THR A 281 20.53 2.03 14.73
N THR A 282 19.22 1.90 14.51
CA THR A 282 18.56 0.67 14.06
C THR A 282 18.36 0.75 12.55
N TRP A 283 18.78 -0.29 11.83
CA TRP A 283 18.59 -0.44 10.39
C TRP A 283 17.45 -1.41 10.09
N PHE A 284 16.63 -1.08 9.10
CA PHE A 284 15.47 -1.87 8.71
C PHE A 284 15.69 -2.50 7.34
N LEU A 285 15.52 -3.82 7.26
CA LEU A 285 15.57 -4.61 6.04
C LEU A 285 14.17 -5.11 5.68
N TYR A 286 13.78 -4.88 4.43
CA TYR A 286 12.49 -5.27 3.90
C TYR A 286 12.60 -6.36 2.83
N SER A 287 11.53 -7.12 2.65
CA SER A 287 11.25 -8.09 1.58
C SER A 287 9.93 -7.70 0.91
N GLN A 288 9.54 -8.31 -0.21
CA GLN A 288 8.26 -8.08 -0.91
C GLN A 288 7.00 -8.16 -0.01
N GLU A 289 7.07 -8.87 1.11
CA GLU A 289 5.93 -9.06 2.02
C GLU A 289 5.92 -8.07 3.20
N GLY A 290 7.04 -7.41 3.52
CA GLY A 290 7.13 -6.53 4.68
C GLY A 290 8.53 -6.38 5.29
N LEU A 291 8.58 -5.80 6.49
CA LEU A 291 9.80 -5.70 7.30
C LEU A 291 10.26 -7.10 7.71
N ILE A 292 11.47 -7.52 7.34
CA ILE A 292 11.99 -8.85 7.68
C ILE A 292 13.14 -8.83 8.69
N GLY A 293 13.74 -7.66 8.95
CA GLY A 293 14.82 -7.57 9.93
C GLY A 293 15.09 -6.16 10.45
N GLU A 294 15.41 -6.10 11.74
CA GLU A 294 15.97 -4.96 12.46
C GLU A 294 17.41 -5.31 12.85
N TYR A 295 18.35 -4.43 12.54
CA TYR A 295 19.78 -4.63 12.79
C TYR A 295 20.37 -3.46 13.57
N ASP A 296 21.35 -3.74 14.43
CA ASP A 296 22.13 -2.70 15.11
C ASP A 296 23.15 -2.04 14.17
N GLU A 297 23.92 -1.08 14.70
CA GLU A 297 24.96 -0.36 13.95
C GLU A 297 26.09 -1.24 13.41
N GLN A 298 26.31 -2.41 14.03
CA GLN A 298 27.33 -3.37 13.64
C GLN A 298 26.76 -4.44 12.68
N GLY A 299 25.47 -4.38 12.36
CA GLY A 299 24.78 -5.33 11.52
C GLY A 299 24.38 -6.62 12.23
N ASN A 300 24.36 -6.68 13.57
CA ASN A 300 23.81 -7.82 14.29
C ASN A 300 22.27 -7.74 14.30
N PRO A 301 21.57 -8.87 14.13
CA PRO A 301 20.11 -8.89 14.16
C PRO A 301 19.60 -8.60 15.59
N ILE A 302 18.77 -7.57 15.70
CA ILE A 302 17.98 -7.26 16.91
C ILE A 302 16.72 -8.12 16.90
N ARG A 303 16.03 -8.13 15.75
CA ARG A 303 14.76 -8.81 15.56
C ARG A 303 14.56 -9.17 14.10
N LEU A 304 13.98 -10.33 13.83
CA LEU A 304 13.69 -10.81 12.47
C LEU A 304 12.22 -11.21 12.38
N TYR A 305 11.65 -11.16 11.18
CA TYR A 305 10.24 -11.44 10.95
C TYR A 305 10.03 -12.34 9.73
N GLY A 306 8.99 -13.15 9.77
CA GLY A 306 8.49 -13.88 8.63
C GLY A 306 7.01 -13.63 8.39
N TRP A 307 6.67 -13.47 7.12
CA TRP A 307 5.34 -13.17 6.64
C TRP A 307 4.78 -14.35 5.85
N LEU A 308 3.47 -14.37 5.66
CA LEU A 308 2.82 -15.34 4.79
C LEU A 308 3.07 -14.96 3.31
N PRO A 309 3.53 -15.88 2.45
CA PRO A 309 3.90 -15.54 1.08
C PRO A 309 2.69 -15.18 0.23
N GLY A 310 2.82 -14.16 -0.63
CA GLY A 310 1.76 -13.71 -1.54
C GLY A 310 0.62 -12.93 -0.88
N HIS A 311 0.76 -12.58 0.41
CA HIS A 311 -0.17 -11.71 1.11
C HIS A 311 0.17 -10.23 0.90
N LYS A 312 -0.75 -9.34 1.28
CA LYS A 312 -0.55 -7.90 1.15
C LYS A 312 0.63 -7.45 2.02
N TRP A 313 1.32 -6.41 1.58
CA TRP A 313 2.44 -5.82 2.33
C TRP A 313 2.08 -5.58 3.80
N GLY A 314 2.91 -6.09 4.71
CA GLY A 314 2.80 -5.90 6.14
C GLY A 314 1.56 -6.55 6.78
N THR A 315 0.88 -7.47 6.09
CA THR A 315 -0.23 -8.28 6.63
C THR A 315 0.23 -9.69 6.96
N ASP A 316 -0.46 -10.33 7.91
CA ASP A 316 -0.29 -11.75 8.25
C ASP A 316 1.16 -12.12 8.63
N PRO A 317 1.75 -11.48 9.67
CA PRO A 317 3.01 -11.91 10.25
C PRO A 317 2.84 -13.32 10.83
N VAL A 318 3.78 -14.21 10.54
CA VAL A 318 3.76 -15.63 10.94
C VAL A 318 4.65 -15.88 12.14
N TRP A 319 5.82 -15.24 12.17
CA TRP A 319 6.75 -15.37 13.29
C TRP A 319 7.62 -14.12 13.45
N GLN A 320 8.07 -13.90 14.67
CA GLN A 320 9.16 -13.01 15.04
C GLN A 320 10.28 -13.87 15.64
N LYS A 321 11.52 -13.46 15.43
CA LYS A 321 12.66 -14.03 16.13
C LYS A 321 13.47 -12.95 16.83
N ASP A 322 13.75 -13.14 18.10
CA ASP A 322 14.68 -12.32 18.87
C ASP A 322 15.71 -13.22 19.60
N ALA A 323 16.37 -12.71 20.63
CA ALA A 323 17.33 -13.45 21.45
C ALA A 323 16.70 -14.64 22.20
N GLY A 324 15.40 -14.59 22.50
CA GLY A 324 14.62 -15.66 23.13
C GLY A 324 14.24 -16.81 22.20
N GLY A 325 14.44 -16.64 20.88
CA GLY A 325 14.16 -17.66 19.87
C GLY A 325 13.02 -17.27 18.95
N PHE A 326 12.35 -18.27 18.36
CA PHE A 326 11.19 -18.05 17.49
C PHE A 326 9.91 -17.94 18.32
N HIS A 327 9.14 -16.91 18.01
CA HIS A 327 7.84 -16.63 18.55
C HIS A 327 6.85 -16.62 17.39
N LEU A 328 5.91 -17.56 17.39
CA LEU A 328 4.83 -17.64 16.42
C LEU A 328 3.84 -16.52 16.70
N VAL A 329 3.48 -15.77 15.67
CA VAL A 329 2.56 -14.64 15.77
C VAL A 329 1.16 -15.11 15.44
N HIS A 330 0.22 -14.83 16.35
CA HIS A 330 -1.19 -15.15 16.19
C HIS A 330 -1.97 -13.87 15.99
N SER A 331 -2.45 -13.70 14.77
CA SER A 331 -3.21 -12.51 14.37
C SER A 331 -4.72 -12.70 14.57
N ASP A 332 -5.37 -11.60 14.90
CA ASP A 332 -6.82 -11.50 14.92
C ASP A 332 -7.37 -11.50 13.48
N LEU A 333 -8.68 -11.33 13.37
CA LEU A 333 -9.43 -11.13 12.14
C LEU A 333 -8.69 -10.10 11.25
N GLU A 334 -8.29 -8.95 11.76
CA GLU A 334 -7.74 -7.82 10.99
C GLU A 334 -6.23 -7.97 10.66
N SER A 335 -5.68 -9.18 10.75
CA SER A 335 -4.31 -9.52 10.37
C SER A 335 -3.21 -8.80 11.16
N PHE A 336 -3.53 -8.31 12.37
CA PHE A 336 -2.54 -7.76 13.31
C PHE A 336 -2.27 -8.69 14.50
N PRO A 337 -1.06 -8.67 15.09
CA PRO A 337 -0.70 -9.53 16.22
C PRO A 337 -1.58 -9.26 17.45
N VAL A 338 -2.16 -10.31 18.04
CA VAL A 338 -2.84 -10.21 19.36
C VAL A 338 -2.20 -11.07 20.42
N LEU A 339 -1.49 -12.13 20.01
CA LEU A 339 -0.84 -13.08 20.90
C LEU A 339 0.38 -13.68 20.20
N MET A 340 1.40 -14.05 20.98
CA MET A 340 2.52 -14.85 20.47
C MET A 340 2.81 -16.06 21.36
N THR A 341 3.29 -17.13 20.75
CA THR A 341 3.73 -18.34 21.46
C THR A 341 5.15 -18.73 21.08
N ALA A 342 5.94 -19.22 22.02
CA ALA A 342 7.25 -19.79 21.73
C ALA A 342 7.11 -20.99 20.79
N ALA A 343 7.85 -21.02 19.68
CA ALA A 343 7.78 -22.12 18.71
C ALA A 343 8.25 -23.48 19.28
N THR A 344 9.05 -23.46 20.36
CA THR A 344 9.58 -24.68 20.99
C THR A 344 8.63 -25.29 22.01
N THR A 345 7.95 -24.48 22.81
CA THR A 345 7.10 -24.95 23.93
C THR A 345 5.61 -24.73 23.69
N GLY A 346 5.22 -23.81 22.80
CA GLY A 346 3.83 -23.40 22.60
C GLY A 346 3.28 -22.51 23.70
N GLU A 347 4.10 -22.10 24.68
CA GLU A 347 3.70 -21.20 25.76
C GLU A 347 3.56 -19.76 25.27
N LYS A 348 2.66 -18.98 25.87
CA LYS A 348 2.50 -17.55 25.56
C LYS A 348 3.78 -16.78 25.89
N THR A 349 4.23 -15.96 24.96
CA THR A 349 5.41 -15.09 25.13
C THR A 349 5.08 -13.61 24.98
N TRP A 350 3.86 -13.29 24.55
CA TRP A 350 3.33 -11.94 24.48
C TRP A 350 1.82 -11.99 24.21
N GLU A 351 1.10 -10.97 24.68
CA GLU A 351 -0.32 -10.76 24.42
C GLU A 351 -0.60 -9.26 24.58
N ALA A 352 -1.51 -8.71 23.77
CA ALA A 352 -1.95 -7.32 23.92
C ALA A 352 -3.43 -7.12 23.67
N ARG A 353 -3.95 -6.06 24.27
CA ARG A 353 -5.27 -5.51 24.02
C ARG A 353 -5.14 -4.22 23.26
N TYR A 354 -6.07 -3.98 22.35
CA TYR A 354 -6.05 -2.82 21.47
C TYR A 354 -7.29 -1.97 21.68
N THR A 355 -7.13 -0.65 21.66
CA THR A 355 -8.22 0.27 21.33
C THR A 355 -8.62 0.09 19.87
N ASN A 356 -9.81 0.55 19.49
CA ASN A 356 -10.29 0.42 18.11
C ASN A 356 -9.39 1.14 17.10
N PHE A 357 -8.62 2.15 17.54
CA PHE A 357 -7.68 2.91 16.70
C PHE A 357 -6.20 2.51 16.91
N GLY A 358 -5.95 1.32 17.49
CA GLY A 358 -4.64 0.67 17.40
C GLY A 358 -3.64 1.03 18.49
N ASP A 359 -4.04 1.80 19.50
CA ASP A 359 -3.26 1.91 20.73
C ASP A 359 -3.30 0.56 21.47
N ALA A 360 -2.15 0.10 21.95
CA ALA A 360 -1.95 -1.27 22.39
C ALA A 360 -1.38 -1.32 23.81
N SER A 361 -2.07 -2.04 24.69
CA SER A 361 -1.61 -2.32 26.05
C SER A 361 -1.21 -3.79 26.16
N ALA A 362 0.07 -4.04 26.45
CA ALA A 362 0.56 -5.39 26.70
C ALA A 362 -0.13 -6.00 27.94
N VAL A 363 -0.44 -7.29 27.88
CA VAL A 363 -1.11 -8.03 28.95
C VAL A 363 -0.17 -9.08 29.53
N GLY A 364 0.07 -8.99 30.84
CA GLY A 364 0.97 -9.89 31.56
C GLY A 364 2.43 -9.44 31.58
N SER A 365 3.30 -10.27 32.15
CA SER A 365 4.73 -9.98 32.30
C SER A 365 5.55 -10.93 31.44
N TRP A 366 5.44 -10.77 30.13
CA TRP A 366 6.13 -11.62 29.16
C TRP A 366 7.42 -10.97 28.64
N ALA A 367 8.34 -11.79 28.14
CA ALA A 367 9.70 -11.37 27.81
C ALA A 367 9.83 -10.65 26.45
N SER A 368 8.93 -10.90 25.50
CA SER A 368 9.06 -10.39 24.14
C SER A 368 8.41 -9.01 23.97
N ASP A 369 9.17 -8.06 23.44
CA ASP A 369 8.67 -6.77 22.94
C ASP A 369 8.18 -6.93 21.50
N VAL A 370 6.96 -6.47 21.21
CA VAL A 370 6.32 -6.51 19.89
C VAL A 370 6.01 -5.10 19.43
N ARG A 371 6.66 -4.70 18.35
CA ARG A 371 6.51 -3.35 17.78
C ARG A 371 5.58 -3.28 16.58
N LEU A 372 5.27 -4.42 15.97
CA LEU A 372 4.22 -4.49 14.95
C LEU A 372 2.87 -4.08 15.56
N ARG A 373 2.07 -3.33 14.79
CA ARG A 373 0.71 -2.88 15.16
C ARG A 373 -0.28 -3.39 14.12
N PHE A 374 -1.21 -2.55 13.64
CA PHE A 374 -2.07 -2.92 12.52
C PHE A 374 -1.23 -3.27 11.28
N PRO A 375 -1.82 -3.87 10.23
CA PRO A 375 -1.03 -4.26 9.09
C PRO A 375 -0.23 -3.10 8.50
N GLY A 376 1.03 -3.36 8.17
CA GLY A 376 1.97 -2.34 7.68
C GLY A 376 2.54 -1.40 8.74
N GLN A 377 2.17 -1.56 10.01
CA GLN A 377 2.49 -0.62 11.07
C GLN A 377 3.59 -1.10 12.01
N TRP A 378 4.46 -0.16 12.40
CA TRP A 378 5.52 -0.35 13.39
C TRP A 378 5.58 0.84 14.35
N ILE A 379 5.52 0.59 15.66
CA ILE A 379 5.48 1.65 16.67
C ILE A 379 6.86 2.18 17.04
N ASP A 380 6.95 3.50 17.15
CA ASP A 380 8.12 4.25 17.59
C ASP A 380 7.74 5.31 18.63
N GLY A 381 7.96 5.01 19.91
CA GLY A 381 7.46 5.86 20.99
C GLY A 381 5.93 5.90 20.96
N HIS A 382 5.35 7.08 20.80
CA HIS A 382 3.89 7.29 20.70
C HIS A 382 3.38 7.35 19.25
N ILE A 383 4.25 7.36 18.25
CA ILE A 383 3.87 7.44 16.83
C ILE A 383 4.06 6.08 16.16
N ILE A 384 3.14 5.75 15.26
CA ILE A 384 3.19 4.54 14.46
C ILE A 384 3.64 4.90 13.05
N GLN A 385 4.73 4.30 12.57
CA GLN A 385 5.06 4.34 11.15
C GLN A 385 4.13 3.39 10.40
N ASN A 386 3.46 3.89 9.36
CA ASN A 386 2.56 3.11 8.52
C ASN A 386 2.87 3.36 7.03
N GLY A 387 3.80 2.58 6.49
CA GLY A 387 4.26 2.72 5.11
C GLY A 387 4.73 4.14 4.79
N HIS A 388 3.92 4.86 4.03
CA HIS A 388 4.20 6.21 3.52
C HIS A 388 3.85 7.36 4.47
N ARG A 389 3.18 7.08 5.61
CA ARG A 389 2.76 8.11 6.56
C ARG A 389 2.97 7.70 8.01
N GLU A 390 3.10 8.69 8.87
CA GLU A 390 3.03 8.53 10.32
C GLU A 390 1.59 8.62 10.81
N TYR A 391 1.22 7.68 11.68
CA TYR A 391 -0.08 7.51 12.27
C TYR A 391 -0.01 7.76 13.77
N ASP A 392 -0.95 8.54 14.29
CA ASP A 392 -1.11 8.75 15.71
C ASP A 392 -2.33 7.95 16.21
N PRO A 393 -2.12 6.87 16.99
CA PRO A 393 -3.21 6.07 17.52
C PRO A 393 -4.02 6.81 18.59
N GLU A 394 -3.45 7.84 19.23
CA GLU A 394 -4.14 8.67 20.25
C GLU A 394 -5.29 9.43 19.58
N THR A 395 -5.02 10.14 18.49
CA THR A 395 -6.07 10.86 17.74
C THR A 395 -6.80 10.00 16.72
N GLY A 396 -6.23 8.84 16.35
CA GLY A 396 -6.75 7.93 15.34
C GLY A 396 -6.59 8.46 13.91
N ARG A 397 -5.56 9.28 13.64
CA ARG A 397 -5.36 10.00 12.37
C ARG A 397 -3.91 9.96 11.90
N TYR A 398 -3.70 10.20 10.60
CA TYR A 398 -2.36 10.44 10.06
C TYR A 398 -1.85 11.84 10.43
N LEU A 399 -0.54 11.98 10.58
CA LEU A 399 0.14 13.25 10.87
C LEU A 399 0.44 14.09 9.62
N SER A 400 0.28 13.52 8.44
CA SER A 400 0.48 14.19 7.15
C SER A 400 -0.66 13.89 6.18
N GLN A 401 -0.84 14.77 5.19
CA GLN A 401 -1.81 14.55 4.14
C GLN A 401 -1.50 13.28 3.35
N ASP A 402 -2.56 12.60 2.92
CA ASP A 402 -2.48 11.49 1.97
C ASP A 402 -1.69 11.89 0.71
N PRO A 403 -0.56 11.23 0.40
CA PRO A 403 0.23 11.53 -0.78
C PRO A 403 -0.54 11.35 -2.10
N LEU A 404 -1.63 10.57 -2.11
CA LEU A 404 -2.47 10.39 -3.29
C LEU A 404 -3.54 11.49 -3.45
N GLY A 405 -3.81 12.29 -2.43
CA GLY A 405 -4.66 13.51 -2.51
C GLY A 405 -6.12 13.33 -2.94
N ASP A 406 -6.61 12.10 -3.16
CA ASP A 406 -7.94 11.81 -3.73
C ASP A 406 -9.06 11.67 -2.68
N ARG A 407 -8.78 12.01 -1.42
CA ARG A 407 -9.74 11.86 -0.32
C ARG A 407 -10.30 13.20 0.08
N ARG A 408 -11.62 13.21 0.33
CA ARG A 408 -12.33 14.36 0.91
C ARG A 408 -11.75 14.80 2.26
N ASN A 409 -11.06 13.87 2.94
CA ASN A 409 -10.27 14.11 4.13
C ASN A 409 -8.99 13.28 4.09
N SER A 410 -7.86 13.95 3.99
CA SER A 410 -6.55 13.36 3.76
C SER A 410 -5.90 12.75 5.00
N TYR A 411 -6.52 12.85 6.18
CA TYR A 411 -5.94 12.42 7.46
C TYR A 411 -6.61 11.19 8.07
N VAL A 412 -7.70 10.70 7.46
CA VAL A 412 -8.52 9.63 8.03
C VAL A 412 -7.85 8.27 7.86
N TYR A 413 -7.70 7.55 8.96
CA TYR A 413 -7.32 6.15 8.94
C TYR A 413 -8.54 5.25 8.71
N ALA A 414 -8.41 4.29 7.79
CA ALA A 414 -9.35 3.19 7.60
C ALA A 414 -10.84 3.61 7.54
N ASN A 415 -11.15 4.78 6.96
CA ASN A 415 -12.50 5.35 6.90
C ASN A 415 -13.22 5.42 8.26
N GLN A 416 -12.50 5.63 9.37
CA GLN A 416 -13.05 5.58 10.74
C GLN A 416 -13.67 4.22 11.11
N SER A 417 -13.26 3.13 10.43
CA SER A 417 -13.70 1.76 10.70
C SER A 417 -12.52 0.77 10.71
N PRO A 418 -11.52 0.93 11.60
CA PRO A 418 -10.33 0.06 11.65
C PRO A 418 -10.63 -1.42 11.88
N SER A 419 -11.76 -1.74 12.52
CA SER A 419 -12.22 -3.12 12.72
C SER A 419 -12.65 -3.81 11.42
N ASN A 420 -12.88 -3.05 10.34
CA ASN A 420 -13.38 -3.58 9.07
C ASN A 420 -12.52 -3.21 7.85
N VAL A 421 -11.63 -2.23 7.99
CA VAL A 421 -10.82 -1.66 6.91
C VAL A 421 -9.36 -1.60 7.34
N THR A 422 -8.46 -1.98 6.45
CA THR A 422 -7.02 -1.99 6.68
C THR A 422 -6.32 -1.08 5.69
N ASP A 423 -5.45 -0.20 6.17
CA ASP A 423 -4.57 0.63 5.33
C ASP A 423 -3.11 0.27 5.62
N SER A 424 -2.58 -0.72 4.90
CA SER A 424 -1.26 -1.32 5.19
C SER A 424 -0.07 -0.60 4.54
N LEU A 425 -0.34 0.34 3.65
CA LEU A 425 0.69 1.18 3.02
C LEU A 425 0.62 2.62 3.54
N GLY A 426 -0.40 2.97 4.32
CA GLY A 426 -0.68 4.35 4.65
C GLY A 426 -1.09 5.17 3.44
N LEU A 427 -1.82 4.59 2.48
CA LEU A 427 -2.26 5.24 1.25
C LEU A 427 -3.76 5.05 1.04
N VAL A 428 -4.19 3.78 1.02
CA VAL A 428 -5.59 3.44 0.77
C VAL A 428 -6.05 2.33 1.70
N GLY A 429 -6.92 2.70 2.64
CA GLY A 429 -7.76 1.74 3.36
C GLY A 429 -8.58 0.86 2.41
N LEU A 430 -8.39 -0.45 2.50
CA LEU A 430 -9.10 -1.48 1.75
C LEU A 430 -9.99 -2.30 2.70
N PRO A 431 -11.18 -2.73 2.26
CA PRO A 431 -11.96 -3.71 3.00
C PRO A 431 -11.16 -4.99 3.25
N ARG A 432 -11.49 -5.59 4.39
CA ARG A 432 -10.91 -6.82 4.91
C ARG A 432 -11.06 -8.05 3.99
N ASP A 433 -12.23 -8.24 3.39
CA ASP A 433 -12.49 -9.41 2.53
C ASP A 433 -12.32 -9.05 1.06
N GLY A 434 -11.69 -9.95 0.30
CA GLY A 434 -11.39 -9.84 -1.13
C GLY A 434 -12.60 -9.55 -2.03
N GLY A 435 -13.04 -8.30 -2.06
CA GLY A 435 -13.91 -7.72 -3.06
C GLY A 435 -13.17 -7.62 -4.40
N THR A 436 -13.18 -8.72 -5.14
CA THR A 436 -12.72 -8.90 -6.53
C THR A 436 -11.22 -8.74 -6.82
N PRO A 437 -10.71 -9.50 -7.80
CA PRO A 437 -9.36 -9.35 -8.31
C PRO A 437 -9.00 -8.00 -8.97
N LEU A 438 -9.98 -7.10 -9.13
CA LEU A 438 -9.80 -5.89 -9.94
C LEU A 438 -9.15 -4.73 -9.16
N ASP A 439 -9.24 -4.73 -7.82
CA ASP A 439 -8.62 -3.68 -7.00
C ASP A 439 -7.11 -3.91 -6.78
N TRP A 440 -6.63 -5.16 -6.88
CA TRP A 440 -5.20 -5.48 -6.70
C TRP A 440 -4.38 -5.31 -7.97
N TYR A 441 -5.00 -5.44 -9.15
CA TYR A 441 -4.30 -5.24 -10.42
C TYR A 441 -3.76 -3.81 -10.53
N LEU A 442 -4.43 -2.82 -9.91
CA LEU A 442 -3.94 -1.44 -9.92
C LEU A 442 -2.69 -1.27 -9.04
N VAL A 443 -2.61 -1.84 -7.84
CA VAL A 443 -1.47 -1.64 -6.92
C VAL A 443 -0.21 -2.41 -7.34
N GLN A 444 -0.34 -3.68 -7.78
CA GLN A 444 0.81 -4.46 -8.26
C GLN A 444 1.42 -3.87 -9.55
N VAL A 445 0.58 -3.34 -10.45
CA VAL A 445 1.04 -2.66 -11.67
C VAL A 445 1.90 -1.42 -11.35
N PHE A 446 1.73 -0.76 -10.19
CA PHE A 446 2.54 0.40 -9.81
C PHE A 446 3.94 0.03 -9.26
N GLU A 447 4.09 -1.11 -8.58
CA GLU A 447 5.39 -1.54 -8.03
C GLU A 447 6.27 -2.24 -9.08
N GLU A 448 5.69 -3.13 -9.89
CA GLU A 448 6.45 -3.96 -10.85
C GLU A 448 6.77 -3.23 -12.17
N ASN A 449 5.92 -2.31 -12.65
CA ASN A 449 6.12 -1.67 -13.97
C ASN A 449 7.00 -0.41 -13.96
N SER A 450 7.67 -0.12 -12.84
CA SER A 450 8.81 0.80 -12.87
C SER A 450 10.03 0.24 -13.62
N HIS A 451 10.01 -1.05 -14.00
CA HIS A 451 11.16 -1.77 -14.57
C HIS A 451 10.95 -2.39 -15.96
N ASN A 452 9.73 -2.47 -16.50
CA ASN A 452 9.48 -3.09 -17.80
C ASN A 452 9.19 -2.04 -18.90
N LYS A 453 10.17 -1.85 -19.80
CA LYS A 453 9.93 -1.23 -21.11
C LYS A 453 9.25 -2.27 -22.01
N GLY A 454 7.95 -2.14 -22.28
CA GLY A 454 7.37 -2.83 -23.45
C GLY A 454 5.87 -3.11 -23.45
N ASP A 455 5.21 -3.26 -22.31
CA ASP A 455 3.85 -3.81 -22.32
C ASP A 455 2.76 -2.74 -22.23
N THR A 456 1.74 -2.89 -23.09
CA THR A 456 0.55 -2.03 -23.14
C THR A 456 -0.54 -2.70 -22.29
N ILE A 457 -0.98 -2.02 -21.23
CA ILE A 457 -2.05 -2.47 -20.33
C ILE A 457 -3.25 -1.54 -20.53
N GLU A 458 -4.43 -2.11 -20.82
CA GLU A 458 -5.70 -1.36 -20.84
C GLU A 458 -6.15 -1.07 -19.41
N VAL A 459 -6.02 0.20 -19.01
CA VAL A 459 -6.53 0.71 -17.73
C VAL A 459 -7.90 1.39 -18.00
N PRO A 460 -8.94 1.17 -17.18
CA PRO A 460 -10.21 1.90 -17.34
C PRO A 460 -9.98 3.42 -17.34
N GLU A 461 -10.65 4.16 -18.24
CA GLU A 461 -10.43 5.60 -18.50
C GLU A 461 -10.39 6.51 -17.25
N ARG A 462 -11.00 6.09 -16.13
CA ARG A 462 -11.00 6.84 -14.87
C ARG A 462 -9.66 6.84 -14.11
N TYR A 463 -8.73 5.95 -14.42
CA TYR A 463 -7.44 5.84 -13.72
C TYR A 463 -6.23 6.26 -14.58
N CYS A 464 -6.37 6.33 -15.91
CA CYS A 464 -5.33 6.83 -16.81
C CYS A 464 -5.09 8.35 -16.73
N SER A 465 -6.06 9.13 -16.22
CA SER A 465 -5.95 10.59 -16.21
C SER A 465 -5.05 11.16 -15.13
N TYR A 466 -4.63 10.38 -14.12
CA TYR A 466 -3.98 10.92 -12.91
C TYR A 466 -2.44 10.85 -12.92
N TYR A 467 -1.85 9.74 -13.38
CA TYR A 467 -0.39 9.54 -13.32
C TYR A 467 0.38 10.35 -14.39
N MET A 468 -0.27 10.66 -15.52
CA MET A 468 0.31 11.51 -16.56
C MET A 468 0.28 12.99 -16.18
N THR A 469 -0.76 13.47 -15.47
CA THR A 469 -0.90 14.88 -15.14
C THR A 469 0.11 15.38 -14.12
N GLU A 470 0.40 14.68 -13.02
CA GLU A 470 1.25 15.27 -11.96
C GLU A 470 2.75 15.25 -12.29
N LYS A 471 3.25 14.21 -12.97
CA LYS A 471 4.61 14.23 -13.53
C LYS A 471 4.73 15.24 -14.67
N MET A 472 3.72 15.37 -15.55
CA MET A 472 3.74 16.41 -16.59
C MET A 472 3.58 17.82 -16.02
N LYS A 473 2.79 18.05 -14.96
CA LYS A 473 2.66 19.35 -14.27
C LYS A 473 3.94 19.72 -13.52
N ARG A 474 4.63 18.76 -12.92
CA ARG A 474 5.95 18.98 -12.31
C ARG A 474 7.03 19.24 -13.36
N PHE A 475 7.01 18.51 -14.47
CA PHE A 475 7.90 18.75 -15.61
C PHE A 475 7.59 20.09 -16.29
N ALA A 476 6.31 20.46 -16.38
CA ALA A 476 5.82 21.75 -16.85
C ALA A 476 6.34 22.89 -15.99
N ARG A 477 6.24 22.76 -14.67
CA ARG A 477 6.67 23.79 -13.72
C ARG A 477 8.19 23.98 -13.76
N LEU A 478 8.96 22.89 -13.83
CA LEU A 478 10.42 22.94 -13.96
C LEU A 478 10.87 23.44 -15.36
N ALA A 479 10.12 23.11 -16.41
CA ALA A 479 10.36 23.63 -17.76
C ALA A 479 10.02 25.13 -17.85
N LYS A 480 8.94 25.56 -17.19
CA LYS A 480 8.53 26.97 -17.06
C LYS A 480 9.60 27.80 -16.34
N GLU A 481 10.04 27.35 -15.16
CA GLU A 481 11.10 28.03 -14.38
C GLU A 481 12.41 28.16 -15.17
N ARG A 482 12.69 27.22 -16.07
CA ARG A 482 13.88 27.26 -16.94
C ARG A 482 13.69 28.14 -18.18
N MET A 483 12.51 28.12 -18.80
CA MET A 483 12.19 28.94 -19.97
C MET A 483 12.01 30.42 -19.62
N GLU A 484 11.43 30.75 -18.46
CA GLU A 484 11.33 32.14 -17.95
C GLU A 484 12.72 32.71 -17.68
N LYS A 485 13.63 31.89 -17.15
CA LYS A 485 15.03 32.25 -16.91
C LYS A 485 15.84 32.46 -18.20
N ASP A 486 15.52 31.72 -19.27
CA ASP A 486 16.14 31.88 -20.59
C ASP A 486 15.57 33.10 -21.36
N LEU A 487 14.31 33.49 -21.09
CA LEU A 487 13.70 34.72 -21.62
C LEU A 487 14.28 35.98 -20.96
N ASP A 488 14.44 35.98 -19.63
CA ASP A 488 15.08 37.08 -18.87
C ASP A 488 16.56 37.27 -19.25
N ALA A 489 17.20 36.25 -19.84
CA ALA A 489 18.55 36.29 -20.37
C ALA A 489 18.66 36.86 -21.81
N GLY A 490 17.54 37.29 -22.42
CA GLY A 490 17.53 37.99 -23.72
C GLY A 490 17.58 37.10 -24.96
N HIS A 491 17.32 35.80 -24.85
CA HIS A 491 17.22 34.90 -26.00
C HIS A 491 15.83 34.99 -26.66
N SER A 492 15.66 35.93 -27.59
CA SER A 492 14.45 36.06 -28.41
C SER A 492 14.42 35.00 -29.52
N THR A 493 13.50 34.04 -29.45
CA THR A 493 13.02 33.33 -30.64
C THR A 493 11.52 33.04 -30.55
N ALA A 494 10.78 33.34 -31.63
CA ALA A 494 9.33 33.09 -31.78
C ALA A 494 8.91 31.61 -31.59
N VAL A 495 9.89 30.69 -31.52
CA VAL A 495 9.70 29.27 -31.21
C VAL A 495 9.33 29.05 -29.74
N ALA A 496 9.81 29.89 -28.82
CA ALA A 496 9.49 29.79 -27.40
C ALA A 496 8.02 30.18 -27.12
N GLU A 497 7.53 31.25 -27.74
CA GLU A 497 6.15 31.72 -27.59
C GLU A 497 5.12 30.74 -28.17
N CYS A 498 5.39 30.13 -29.34
CA CYS A 498 4.51 29.10 -29.93
C CYS A 498 4.50 27.79 -29.12
N SER A 499 5.62 27.45 -28.48
CA SER A 499 5.73 26.26 -27.63
C SER A 499 4.99 26.45 -26.31
N LEU A 500 5.09 27.65 -25.72
CA LEU A 500 4.30 28.06 -24.55
C LEU A 500 2.80 28.04 -24.86
N LEU A 501 2.36 28.61 -25.98
CA LEU A 501 0.93 28.66 -26.33
C LEU A 501 0.32 27.25 -26.50
N LYS A 502 1.04 26.31 -27.13
CA LYS A 502 0.66 24.89 -27.25
C LYS A 502 0.65 24.17 -25.89
N PHE A 503 1.58 24.52 -25.00
CA PHE A 503 1.69 23.93 -23.67
C PHE A 503 0.50 24.32 -22.79
N TRP A 504 0.07 25.58 -22.84
CA TRP A 504 -1.11 26.08 -22.12
C TRP A 504 -2.42 25.46 -22.60
N THR A 505 -2.55 25.16 -23.90
CA THR A 505 -3.75 24.51 -24.45
C THR A 505 -3.85 23.03 -24.07
N LEU A 506 -2.72 22.33 -23.98
CA LEU A 506 -2.67 20.93 -23.52
C LEU A 506 -2.85 20.80 -22.00
N ALA A 507 -2.46 21.82 -21.22
CA ALA A 507 -2.62 21.85 -19.77
C ALA A 507 -3.97 22.41 -19.29
N GLY A 508 -4.80 22.97 -20.17
CA GLY A 508 -6.15 23.44 -19.86
C GLY A 508 -6.23 24.77 -19.10
N GLU A 509 -5.16 25.55 -19.03
CA GLU A 509 -5.07 26.73 -18.15
C GLU A 509 -5.44 28.08 -18.82
N ARG A 510 -5.80 28.11 -20.12
CA ARG A 510 -6.30 29.34 -20.80
C ARG A 510 -7.17 29.06 -22.04
N GLU A 511 -8.23 29.87 -22.23
CA GLU A 511 -9.00 29.95 -23.49
C GLU A 511 -8.30 30.83 -24.56
N LEU A 512 -8.30 30.37 -25.82
CA LEU A 512 -7.69 31.06 -26.98
C LEU A 512 -8.71 31.93 -27.71
N ASN A 513 -8.26 33.04 -28.31
CA ASN A 513 -9.13 33.89 -29.12
C ASN A 513 -9.17 33.47 -30.61
N GLU A 514 -10.15 33.96 -31.36
CA GLU A 514 -10.41 33.56 -32.75
C GLU A 514 -9.24 33.83 -33.71
N HIS A 515 -8.43 34.86 -33.45
CA HIS A 515 -7.24 35.16 -34.26
C HIS A 515 -6.10 34.16 -34.01
N GLU A 516 -5.91 33.71 -32.76
CA GLU A 516 -4.92 32.70 -32.38
C GLU A 516 -5.32 31.31 -32.94
N VAL A 517 -6.62 30.99 -32.96
CA VAL A 517 -7.17 29.78 -33.57
C VAL A 517 -6.95 29.78 -35.10
N PHE A 518 -7.09 30.93 -35.76
CA PHE A 518 -6.88 31.08 -37.20
C PHE A 518 -5.41 30.92 -37.62
N ALA A 519 -4.46 31.40 -36.81
CA ALA A 519 -3.02 31.24 -37.06
C ALA A 519 -2.57 29.77 -36.92
N LEU A 520 -3.09 29.04 -35.93
CA LEU A 520 -2.85 27.60 -35.74
C LEU A 520 -3.40 26.76 -36.90
N LYS A 521 -4.54 27.14 -37.47
CA LYS A 521 -5.17 26.45 -38.60
C LYS A 521 -4.34 26.58 -39.89
N ASN A 522 -3.85 27.78 -40.20
CA ASN A 522 -3.04 28.01 -41.40
C ASN A 522 -1.62 27.46 -41.29
N GLY A 523 -1.07 27.32 -40.08
CA GLY A 523 0.21 26.64 -39.85
C GLY A 523 0.15 25.12 -40.07
N PHE A 524 -1.03 24.51 -39.95
CA PHE A 524 -1.24 23.07 -40.17
C PHE A 524 -1.28 22.69 -41.66
N ASP A 525 -1.84 23.54 -42.51
CA ASP A 525 -1.99 23.26 -43.96
C ASP A 525 -0.66 23.31 -44.73
N GLY A 526 0.35 24.03 -44.22
CA GLY A 526 1.70 24.05 -44.81
C GLY A 526 2.53 22.78 -44.55
N LEU A 527 2.22 22.03 -43.48
CA LEU A 527 3.00 20.85 -43.09
C LEU A 527 2.48 19.53 -43.72
N ILE A 528 1.23 19.50 -44.19
CA ILE A 528 0.57 18.31 -44.74
C ILE A 528 0.99 18.01 -46.19
N ALA A 529 1.68 18.93 -46.89
CA ALA A 529 2.15 18.71 -48.26
C ALA A 529 3.39 17.81 -48.41
N HIS A 530 4.03 17.38 -47.31
CA HIS A 530 5.24 16.52 -47.36
C HIS A 530 5.08 15.11 -46.76
N CYS A 531 3.86 14.66 -46.47
CA CYS A 531 3.61 13.29 -46.05
C CYS A 531 2.35 12.73 -46.73
N THR A 532 2.45 12.43 -48.04
CA THR A 532 1.42 11.67 -48.77
C THR A 532 1.87 10.23 -48.93
N THR A 533 1.33 9.31 -48.11
CA THR A 533 0.58 8.09 -48.52
C THR A 533 0.40 7.11 -47.36
N VAL A 534 -0.69 7.24 -46.59
CA VAL A 534 -1.48 6.10 -46.11
C VAL A 534 -2.93 6.57 -46.01
N ARG A 535 -3.85 5.90 -46.72
CA ARG A 535 -5.29 6.17 -46.69
C ARG A 535 -5.87 5.79 -45.31
N THR A 536 -6.51 6.74 -44.64
CA THR A 536 -7.48 6.47 -43.58
C THR A 536 -8.88 6.60 -44.17
N SER A 537 -9.68 5.54 -44.11
CA SER A 537 -11.13 5.68 -44.15
C SER A 537 -11.61 6.02 -42.74
N SER A 538 -12.37 7.10 -42.64
CA SER A 538 -12.91 7.70 -41.42
C SER A 538 -13.76 6.73 -40.58
N CYS A 539 -13.44 6.65 -39.28
CA CYS A 539 -14.39 6.35 -38.22
C CYS A 539 -14.09 7.23 -37.00
N CYS A 540 -15.08 8.03 -36.62
CA CYS A 540 -15.12 8.75 -35.35
C CYS A 540 -15.32 7.74 -34.22
N CYS A 541 -14.33 7.60 -33.34
CA CYS A 541 -14.44 7.32 -31.90
C CYS A 541 -13.03 7.04 -31.36
N GLY A 542 -12.65 7.77 -30.31
CA GLY A 542 -11.73 7.33 -29.25
C GLY A 542 -10.31 6.87 -29.62
N THR A 543 -9.33 7.43 -28.90
CA THR A 543 -7.97 6.93 -28.69
C THR A 543 -7.02 6.90 -29.88
N SER A 544 -6.11 7.87 -29.93
CA SER A 544 -4.77 7.75 -30.52
C SER A 544 -3.86 8.85 -29.94
N ILE A 545 -2.99 8.50 -28.98
CA ILE A 545 -1.84 9.34 -28.62
C ILE A 545 -0.63 8.78 -29.35
N CYS A 546 -0.03 9.59 -30.23
CA CYS A 546 1.23 9.31 -30.90
C CYS A 546 2.39 9.37 -29.90
N ALA A 547 3.25 8.35 -29.88
CA ALA A 547 4.52 8.38 -29.15
C ALA A 547 5.55 9.21 -29.94
N PHE A 548 6.08 10.28 -29.34
CA PHE A 548 7.26 10.99 -29.84
C PHE A 548 8.52 10.39 -29.19
N SER A 549 9.43 9.86 -30.00
CA SER A 549 10.80 9.51 -29.59
C SER A 549 11.74 10.60 -30.08
N LEU A 550 12.32 11.38 -29.16
CA LEU A 550 13.48 12.25 -29.45
C LEU A 550 14.75 11.46 -29.11
N ARG A 551 15.57 11.14 -30.12
CA ARG A 551 16.95 10.66 -29.92
C ARG A 551 17.91 11.85 -29.93
N ARG A 552 19.00 11.75 -29.14
CA ARG A 552 20.12 12.71 -29.15
C ARG A 552 20.86 12.67 -30.48
N GLU A 553 21.42 13.81 -30.86
CA GLU A 553 21.99 14.11 -32.18
C GLU A 553 23.48 13.73 -32.34
N ASP A 554 24.04 12.94 -31.42
CA ASP A 554 25.49 12.83 -31.29
C ASP A 554 25.99 11.44 -31.70
N GLU A 555 25.63 10.94 -32.89
CA GLU A 555 26.27 9.75 -33.47
C GLU A 555 26.04 9.67 -34.99
N PHE A 556 26.65 10.59 -35.75
CA PHE A 556 26.88 10.42 -37.19
C PHE A 556 28.36 10.66 -37.51
N LYS A 557 29.04 9.60 -37.93
CA LYS A 557 30.27 9.63 -38.75
C LYS A 557 30.14 8.58 -39.86
N ASP A 558 29.55 9.00 -40.98
CA ASP A 558 30.04 8.97 -42.39
C ASP A 558 30.98 7.82 -42.89
N PRO A 559 31.10 7.57 -44.23
CA PRO A 559 30.12 6.96 -45.16
C PRO A 559 30.75 5.92 -46.15
N LEU A 560 29.91 5.32 -47.04
CA LEU A 560 30.23 4.57 -48.30
C LEU A 560 30.95 3.20 -48.10
N ASP A 561 30.54 2.06 -48.71
CA ASP A 561 30.50 1.79 -50.15
C ASP A 561 30.05 0.31 -50.46
N HIS A 562 29.52 0.11 -51.68
CA HIS A 562 29.42 -1.14 -52.51
C HIS A 562 28.15 -2.06 -52.50
N PHE A 563 27.40 -1.95 -53.61
CA PHE A 563 26.42 -2.85 -54.30
C PHE A 563 27.10 -4.14 -54.90
N PRO A 564 26.46 -5.12 -55.62
CA PRO A 564 25.14 -5.13 -56.30
C PRO A 564 24.27 -6.45 -56.36
N GLU A 565 22.99 -6.22 -56.73
CA GLU A 565 22.06 -6.92 -57.65
C GLU A 565 22.02 -8.46 -57.90
N GLY A 566 20.78 -9.01 -57.91
CA GLY A 566 20.42 -10.22 -58.67
C GLY A 566 19.03 -10.85 -58.44
N GLY A 567 17.97 -10.38 -59.15
CA GLY A 567 16.90 -11.21 -59.78
C GLY A 567 15.70 -11.79 -58.98
N PRO A 568 14.57 -12.16 -59.64
CA PRO A 568 13.20 -11.81 -59.21
C PRO A 568 12.23 -12.99 -58.88
N GLY A 569 11.11 -12.69 -58.19
CA GLY A 569 9.90 -13.54 -58.04
C GLY A 569 9.09 -13.23 -56.76
N GLU A 570 8.17 -12.25 -56.81
CA GLU A 570 6.69 -12.37 -56.81
C GLU A 570 6.00 -12.66 -55.46
N TYR A 571 5.37 -11.61 -54.89
CA TYR A 571 4.21 -11.70 -53.97
C TYR A 571 3.12 -10.79 -54.56
N GLU A 572 1.94 -11.38 -54.80
CA GLU A 572 0.75 -10.72 -55.38
C GLU A 572 -0.33 -10.54 -54.29
N ASP A 573 -0.81 -9.31 -54.14
CA ASP A 573 -2.05 -8.92 -53.45
C ASP A 573 -3.28 -9.16 -54.35
N ARG A 574 -4.46 -9.47 -53.76
CA ARG A 574 -5.78 -9.03 -54.29
C ARG A 574 -6.96 -9.20 -53.28
N TYR A 575 -7.82 -8.17 -53.25
CA TYR A 575 -9.00 -7.90 -52.40
C TYR A 575 -10.34 -8.56 -52.83
N ASN A 576 -11.36 -8.55 -51.95
CA ASN A 576 -12.79 -8.09 -52.13
C ASN A 576 -13.73 -8.67 -51.00
N TYR A 577 -14.87 -8.13 -50.51
CA TYR A 577 -15.96 -7.26 -51.02
C TYR A 577 -16.71 -6.47 -49.89
N VAL A 578 -17.48 -5.45 -50.32
CA VAL A 578 -18.29 -4.43 -49.60
C VAL A 578 -19.75 -4.87 -49.32
N SER A 579 -20.41 -4.32 -48.29
CA SER A 579 -21.84 -3.89 -48.34
C SER A 579 -22.20 -2.87 -47.24
N LEU A 580 -22.77 -1.73 -47.67
CA LEU A 580 -23.33 -0.61 -46.89
C LEU A 580 -24.85 -0.82 -46.70
N VAL A 581 -25.39 -0.50 -45.51
CA VAL A 581 -26.80 -0.09 -45.36
C VAL A 581 -26.87 1.13 -44.43
N LYS A 582 -27.47 2.20 -44.95
CA LYS A 582 -27.74 3.48 -44.30
C LYS A 582 -29.20 3.50 -43.86
N LEU A 583 -29.49 3.92 -42.62
CA LEU A 583 -30.81 4.45 -42.24
C LEU A 583 -30.64 5.67 -41.32
N ASP A 584 -31.26 6.76 -41.75
CA ASP A 584 -31.24 8.10 -41.16
C ASP A 584 -32.24 8.24 -39.98
N GLY A 585 -31.91 9.11 -39.01
CA GLY A 585 -32.88 10.03 -38.41
C GLY A 585 -33.22 9.87 -36.91
N GLY A 586 -33.07 10.98 -36.17
CA GLY A 586 -33.93 11.29 -35.02
C GLY A 586 -33.22 11.59 -33.70
N ALA A 587 -32.95 12.86 -33.42
CA ALA A 587 -32.59 13.34 -32.09
C ALA A 587 -33.81 13.43 -31.17
N SER A 588 -33.69 12.99 -29.91
CA SER A 588 -34.37 13.59 -28.76
C SER A 588 -33.77 13.11 -27.44
N THR A 589 -33.39 14.07 -26.61
CA THR A 589 -32.92 13.96 -25.22
C THR A 589 -34.04 13.51 -24.29
N PHE A 590 -33.78 12.54 -23.39
CA PHE A 590 -34.46 12.41 -22.10
C PHE A 590 -33.55 11.73 -21.06
N LEU A 591 -33.34 12.42 -19.94
CA LEU A 591 -32.74 11.93 -18.70
C LEU A 591 -33.69 10.90 -18.06
N GLN A 592 -33.23 9.67 -17.81
CA GLN A 592 -33.65 8.88 -16.65
C GLN A 592 -32.64 7.79 -16.33
N ARG A 593 -32.19 7.76 -15.07
CA ARG A 593 -31.45 6.66 -14.45
C ARG A 593 -32.29 5.39 -14.55
N ASN A 594 -31.76 4.30 -15.10
CA ASN A 594 -32.17 2.94 -14.74
C ASN A 594 -31.03 1.94 -15.02
N TRP A 595 -30.94 0.98 -14.11
CA TRP A 595 -29.93 -0.06 -14.02
C TRP A 595 -30.14 -1.11 -15.12
N PHE A 596 -29.09 -1.56 -15.80
CA PHE A 596 -29.17 -2.69 -16.73
C PHE A 596 -28.87 -4.00 -16.01
N ARG A 597 -29.83 -4.93 -16.08
CA ARG A 597 -29.71 -6.36 -15.76
C ARG A 597 -29.51 -7.08 -17.10
N PHE A 598 -28.38 -7.74 -17.31
CA PHE A 598 -28.19 -8.59 -18.49
C PHE A 598 -28.67 -10.02 -18.19
N THR A 599 -29.61 -10.49 -18.99
CA THR A 599 -29.99 -11.90 -19.12
C THR A 599 -29.51 -12.36 -20.49
N ILE A 600 -28.67 -13.39 -20.55
CA ILE A 600 -28.17 -13.95 -21.80
C ILE A 600 -29.10 -15.09 -22.20
N GLU A 601 -29.89 -14.88 -23.27
CA GLU A 601 -30.53 -15.97 -24.02
C GLU A 601 -29.60 -16.38 -25.16
N CYS A 602 -29.23 -17.67 -25.20
CA CYS A 602 -28.49 -18.25 -26.31
C CYS A 602 -29.44 -18.64 -27.45
N PRO A 603 -29.19 -18.24 -28.70
CA PRO A 603 -29.86 -18.84 -29.85
C PRO A 603 -29.30 -20.24 -30.10
N THR A 604 -30.16 -21.23 -30.04
CA THR A 604 -29.94 -22.59 -30.54
C THR A 604 -29.74 -22.58 -32.06
N ASN A 605 -28.56 -23.03 -32.51
CA ASN A 605 -28.36 -23.97 -33.62
C ASN A 605 -26.97 -23.75 -34.26
N LEU A 606 -26.06 -24.69 -34.00
CA LEU A 606 -25.13 -25.26 -34.99
C LEU A 606 -24.30 -26.35 -34.31
N SER A 607 -24.73 -27.60 -34.50
CA SER A 607 -23.89 -28.79 -34.37
C SER A 607 -22.73 -28.74 -35.36
N TRP A 608 -21.53 -29.22 -34.99
CA TRP A 608 -20.93 -30.45 -35.53
C TRP A 608 -19.52 -30.72 -34.95
N SER A 609 -19.35 -32.01 -34.61
CA SER A 609 -18.15 -32.86 -34.46
C SER A 609 -16.91 -32.44 -33.66
N LYS A 610 -16.71 -33.21 -32.58
CA LYS A 610 -15.41 -33.67 -32.06
C LYS A 610 -14.40 -33.99 -33.18
N THR A 611 -13.19 -33.44 -33.07
CA THR A 611 -11.97 -34.19 -33.39
C THR A 611 -10.80 -33.70 -32.54
N SER A 612 -10.00 -34.68 -32.12
CA SER A 612 -8.87 -34.68 -31.19
C SER A 612 -7.54 -34.14 -31.75
N CYS A 613 -6.64 -33.77 -30.83
CA CYS A 613 -5.17 -33.64 -30.94
C CYS A 613 -4.65 -32.51 -31.84
N LYS A 614 -3.67 -31.70 -31.42
CA LYS A 614 -2.42 -31.99 -30.71
C LYS A 614 -1.98 -30.80 -29.87
#